data_AF-A0A3L7S1Z9-F1
#
_entry.id   AF-A0A3L7S1Z9-F1
#
_cell.length_a   1.000
_cell.length_b   1.000
_cell.length_c   1.000
_cell.angle_alpha   90.00
_cell.angle_beta   90.00
_cell.angle_gamma   90.00
#
_symmetry.space_group_name_H-M   'P 1'
#
loop_
_entity.id
_entity.type
_entity.pdbx_description
1 polymer ?
#
loop_
_entity_poly.entity_id
_entity_poly.type
_entity_poly.pdbx_seq_one_letter_code
_entity_poly.pdbx_strand_id
1 'polypeptide(L)'
;MHSDSLFSVHFEGVMTETTKKPRKSNRLDPLSVVAQTLIGVLEQRRQTSSIGLSLAELLEHVPGLTADDTQQALQKPIAKKRIIAVFSGEIESPLLLKEDLEAASQSTELLKLLVGRRCSAAVPMSLLSELTQSLVPALKKLVDQYWPQHIDRLPAGLSPMLTGSGKKQRLALHDAQFPLPEVELSHKLVAALQAKAIKEKPPTPTSWPELLDLINANDSADLIQQATRQQPFAGSVREFVTQGQTWIALKQHFPEVVCTESFLQRLIQATCHAEAPEVKLSVLARQLPKDLQPPFLARWLAEFDHRREYDFVQLASTGTAKKRDLRLQDRRFPPAEIRWGENAVKILHSLKAIGGTSYPATWTRLVELAGTPLTPSIREKVVKTEPFQSQVILSFLGDPNAPLALSGDDELLANSPALWRIVLEKLRTNENQLLTVDKLVNQKGLYPSLRPRLQAAIERMIRDKSLPPGFGALKVAKKWGLFLSIDVIGTSVPSSPDFISRSDSASSNPAPPIENSASVDIRLFERDFDTAFSLLDGKLGLRHYASLVDLRPALKQYPRAVFDQEILKLRQSGRYSLSLMEGRFGLTDEERAAALVVDHIPHLLVQKKSH
;
A
#
# COMPACT_ATOMS: atom_id res chain seq x y z
N MET A 1 -85.39 33.35 24.29
CA MET A 1 -86.23 34.56 24.23
C MET A 1 -85.53 35.56 23.32
N HIS A 2 -86.26 36.03 22.30
CA HIS A 2 -86.00 37.19 21.42
C HIS A 2 -84.77 37.13 20.50
N SER A 3 -84.82 37.54 19.24
CA SER A 3 -85.90 38.01 18.35
C SER A 3 -85.28 38.26 16.96
N ASP A 4 -86.10 38.06 15.93
CA ASP A 4 -85.82 38.36 14.52
C ASP A 4 -85.37 39.79 14.24
N SER A 5 -84.61 39.96 13.16
CA SER A 5 -84.53 41.23 12.42
C SER A 5 -84.26 40.97 10.93
N LEU A 6 -85.30 41.21 10.15
CA LEU A 6 -85.35 41.23 8.70
C LEU A 6 -84.81 42.57 8.18
N PHE A 7 -83.85 42.55 7.25
CA PHE A 7 -83.57 43.70 6.38
C PHE A 7 -84.06 43.42 4.97
N SER A 8 -85.04 44.21 4.57
CA SER A 8 -85.62 44.29 3.23
C SER A 8 -84.93 45.45 2.50
N VAL A 9 -84.38 45.20 1.32
CA VAL A 9 -83.88 46.26 0.42
C VAL A 9 -84.63 46.15 -0.91
N HIS A 10 -85.43 47.17 -1.19
CA HIS A 10 -86.05 47.44 -2.48
C HIS A 10 -84.99 47.77 -3.53
N PHE A 11 -85.14 47.18 -4.73
CA PHE A 11 -84.61 47.75 -5.96
C PHE A 11 -85.71 47.72 -7.01
N GLU A 12 -86.20 48.91 -7.35
CA GLU A 12 -87.09 49.19 -8.47
C GLU A 12 -86.34 49.11 -9.80
N GLY A 13 -87.12 48.87 -10.85
CA GLY A 13 -86.64 48.34 -12.11
C GLY A 13 -86.20 49.37 -13.14
N VAL A 14 -85.46 48.86 -14.13
CA VAL A 14 -85.44 49.39 -15.49
C VAL A 14 -85.65 48.21 -16.44
N MET A 15 -86.90 48.05 -16.88
CA MET A 15 -87.31 47.13 -17.94
C MET A 15 -86.78 47.67 -19.28
N THR A 16 -85.90 46.91 -19.92
CA THR A 16 -85.72 46.96 -21.38
C THR A 16 -85.99 45.56 -21.93
N GLU A 17 -87.19 45.38 -22.47
CA GLU A 17 -87.61 44.16 -23.14
C GLU A 17 -86.78 43.95 -24.40
N THR A 18 -85.92 42.94 -24.37
CA THR A 18 -85.37 42.32 -25.58
C THR A 18 -85.82 40.86 -25.60
N THR A 19 -86.57 40.52 -26.65
CA THR A 19 -87.13 39.21 -26.94
C THR A 19 -86.04 38.14 -27.03
N LYS A 20 -85.89 37.32 -25.98
CA LYS A 20 -84.98 36.16 -25.94
C LYS A 20 -85.74 34.84 -26.11
N LYS A 21 -85.25 34.03 -27.05
CA LYS A 21 -85.63 32.64 -27.34
C LYS A 21 -85.77 31.78 -26.06
N PRO A 22 -86.70 30.80 -26.03
CA PRO A 22 -86.88 29.90 -24.90
C PRO A 22 -85.58 29.14 -24.60
N ARG A 23 -85.00 29.42 -23.42
CA ARG A 23 -83.83 28.69 -22.89
C ARG A 23 -84.26 27.25 -22.64
N LYS A 24 -83.64 26.30 -23.36
CA LYS A 24 -83.70 24.86 -23.04
C LYS A 24 -83.38 24.70 -21.55
N SER A 25 -84.28 24.08 -20.79
CA SER A 25 -84.05 23.73 -19.38
C SER A 25 -82.80 22.85 -19.31
N ASN A 26 -81.72 23.41 -18.79
CA ASN A 26 -80.41 22.78 -18.73
C ASN A 26 -80.46 21.74 -17.58
N ARG A 27 -81.00 20.54 -17.85
CA ARG A 27 -80.92 19.42 -16.89
C ARG A 27 -79.44 19.10 -16.70
N LEU A 28 -78.94 19.36 -15.50
CA LEU A 28 -77.58 19.01 -15.12
C LEU A 28 -77.44 17.48 -15.19
N ASP A 29 -76.39 17.04 -15.87
CA ASP A 29 -75.95 15.65 -15.90
C ASP A 29 -75.75 15.13 -14.46
N PRO A 30 -76.27 13.95 -14.07
CA PRO A 30 -76.21 13.43 -12.69
C PRO A 30 -74.78 13.41 -12.12
N LEU A 31 -73.78 13.07 -12.93
CA LEU A 31 -72.38 13.10 -12.51
C LEU A 31 -71.86 14.53 -12.23
N SER A 32 -72.46 15.56 -12.84
CA SER A 32 -72.16 16.95 -12.51
C SER A 32 -72.76 17.37 -11.16
N VAL A 33 -73.89 16.78 -10.77
CA VAL A 33 -74.48 16.97 -9.42
C VAL A 33 -73.57 16.32 -8.38
N VAL A 34 -73.12 15.08 -8.61
CA VAL A 34 -72.11 14.41 -7.75
C VAL A 34 -70.86 15.27 -7.62
N ALA A 35 -70.32 15.80 -8.72
CA ALA A 35 -69.17 16.68 -8.70
C ALA A 35 -69.38 17.95 -7.84
N GLN A 36 -70.59 18.54 -7.87
CA GLN A 36 -70.94 19.67 -7.00
C GLN A 36 -71.03 19.25 -5.53
N THR A 37 -71.59 18.07 -5.24
CA THR A 37 -71.65 17.52 -3.88
C THR A 37 -70.25 17.31 -3.32
N LEU A 38 -69.32 16.72 -4.08
CA LEU A 38 -67.93 16.51 -3.67
C LEU A 38 -67.23 17.85 -3.37
N ILE A 39 -67.45 18.87 -4.19
CA ILE A 39 -66.95 20.23 -3.94
C ILE A 39 -67.50 20.76 -2.61
N GLY A 40 -68.81 20.63 -2.36
CA GLY A 40 -69.44 21.08 -1.13
C GLY A 40 -68.89 20.38 0.13
N VAL A 41 -68.63 19.07 0.05
CA VAL A 41 -68.00 18.32 1.15
C VAL A 41 -66.59 18.82 1.42
N LEU A 42 -65.78 19.06 0.39
CA LEU A 42 -64.44 19.63 0.54
C LEU A 42 -64.48 21.07 1.10
N GLU A 43 -65.45 21.89 0.67
CA GLU A 43 -65.65 23.25 1.20
C GLU A 43 -66.03 23.24 2.68
N GLN A 44 -66.82 22.27 3.11
CA GLN A 44 -67.16 22.07 4.52
C GLN A 44 -65.93 21.62 5.32
N ARG A 45 -65.14 20.67 4.79
CA ARG A 45 -63.96 20.14 5.46
C ARG A 45 -62.86 21.20 5.63
N ARG A 46 -62.73 22.11 4.67
CA ARG A 46 -61.79 23.25 4.66
C ARG A 46 -61.72 24.01 6.00
N GLN A 47 -62.84 24.08 6.72
CA GLN A 47 -62.91 24.79 8.02
C GLN A 47 -62.22 24.03 9.16
N THR A 48 -61.99 22.72 9.00
CA THR A 48 -61.51 21.82 10.06
C THR A 48 -60.12 21.26 9.81
N SER A 49 -59.70 21.15 8.55
CA SER A 49 -58.42 20.56 8.15
C SER A 49 -57.87 21.30 6.93
N SER A 50 -56.56 21.56 6.94
CA SER A 50 -55.83 22.09 5.79
C SER A 50 -55.49 21.02 4.74
N ILE A 51 -55.68 19.74 5.08
CA ILE A 51 -55.53 18.62 4.15
C ILE A 51 -56.90 18.20 3.65
N GLY A 52 -56.94 17.95 2.34
CA GLY A 52 -58.07 17.35 1.64
C GLY A 52 -58.48 15.99 2.20
N LEU A 53 -59.58 15.46 1.69
CA LEU A 53 -60.06 14.13 2.07
C LEU A 53 -59.55 13.09 1.08
N SER A 54 -59.14 11.93 1.55
CA SER A 54 -58.92 10.75 0.70
C SER A 54 -60.22 10.35 0.00
N LEU A 55 -60.10 9.53 -1.05
CA LEU A 55 -61.28 9.02 -1.76
C LEU A 55 -62.19 8.22 -0.82
N ALA A 56 -61.61 7.37 0.02
CA ALA A 56 -62.34 6.61 1.04
C ALA A 56 -63.09 7.52 2.02
N GLU A 57 -62.43 8.54 2.58
CA GLU A 57 -63.09 9.49 3.49
C GLU A 57 -64.19 10.29 2.79
N LEU A 58 -64.02 10.68 1.52
CA LEU A 58 -65.07 11.35 0.75
C LEU A 58 -66.32 10.47 0.56
N LEU A 59 -66.12 9.18 0.29
CA LEU A 59 -67.21 8.22 0.15
C LEU A 59 -67.99 8.04 1.46
N GLU A 60 -67.32 8.12 2.62
CA GLU A 60 -68.00 8.11 3.92
C GLU A 60 -68.91 9.33 4.14
N HIS A 61 -68.59 10.47 3.52
CA HIS A 61 -69.36 11.71 3.65
C HIS A 61 -70.53 11.82 2.65
N VAL A 62 -70.57 10.97 1.60
CA VAL A 62 -71.62 10.98 0.57
C VAL A 62 -72.23 9.57 0.44
N PRO A 63 -73.20 9.22 1.29
CA PRO A 63 -73.76 7.87 1.30
C PRO A 63 -74.42 7.50 -0.03
N GLY A 64 -74.14 6.30 -0.50
CA GLY A 64 -74.67 5.75 -1.75
C GLY A 64 -73.85 6.05 -3.00
N LEU A 65 -72.74 6.78 -2.87
CA LEU A 65 -71.81 7.00 -3.98
C LEU A 65 -70.82 5.85 -4.11
N THR A 66 -70.54 5.38 -5.33
CA THR A 66 -69.50 4.37 -5.57
C THR A 66 -68.16 5.01 -5.91
N ALA A 67 -67.07 4.25 -5.76
CA ALA A 67 -65.74 4.71 -6.16
C ALA A 67 -65.67 5.05 -7.66
N ASP A 68 -66.35 4.28 -8.51
CA ASP A 68 -66.41 4.52 -9.96
C ASP A 68 -67.19 5.80 -10.29
N ASP A 69 -68.37 6.00 -9.67
CA ASP A 69 -69.14 7.25 -9.82
C ASP A 69 -68.33 8.47 -9.41
N THR A 70 -67.54 8.34 -8.33
CA THR A 70 -66.68 9.41 -7.83
C THR A 70 -65.56 9.71 -8.82
N GLN A 71 -64.88 8.69 -9.33
CA GLN A 71 -63.85 8.86 -10.36
C GLN A 71 -64.42 9.51 -11.63
N GLN A 72 -65.59 9.06 -12.10
CA GLN A 72 -66.27 9.65 -13.26
C GLN A 72 -66.72 11.10 -13.01
N ALA A 73 -67.18 11.41 -11.80
CA ALA A 73 -67.55 12.77 -11.39
C ALA A 73 -66.34 13.70 -11.34
N LEU A 74 -65.18 13.22 -10.85
CA LEU A 74 -63.92 13.96 -10.87
C LEU A 74 -63.44 14.28 -12.29
N GLN A 75 -63.86 13.50 -13.29
CA GLN A 75 -63.56 13.81 -14.69
C GLN A 75 -64.38 14.96 -15.28
N LYS A 76 -65.46 15.39 -14.62
CA LYS A 76 -66.35 16.44 -15.13
C LYS A 76 -65.68 17.82 -15.10
N PRO A 77 -66.01 18.71 -16.05
CA PRO A 77 -65.36 20.03 -16.15
C PRO A 77 -65.47 20.87 -14.87
N ILE A 78 -66.55 20.73 -14.10
CA ILE A 78 -66.74 21.48 -12.85
C ILE A 78 -65.78 21.01 -11.76
N ALA A 79 -65.60 19.69 -11.61
CA ALA A 79 -64.63 19.11 -10.68
C ALA A 79 -63.20 19.40 -11.14
N LYS A 80 -62.84 19.15 -12.40
CA LYS A 80 -61.48 19.43 -12.93
C LYS A 80 -61.02 20.89 -12.74
N LYS A 81 -61.96 21.83 -12.70
CA LYS A 81 -61.65 23.26 -12.48
C LYS A 81 -61.34 23.59 -11.03
N ARG A 82 -61.92 22.84 -10.07
CA ARG A 82 -61.91 23.19 -8.64
C ARG A 82 -61.25 22.14 -7.74
N ILE A 83 -61.32 20.86 -8.06
CA ILE A 83 -60.73 19.76 -7.29
C ILE A 83 -59.42 19.34 -7.93
N ILE A 84 -58.41 19.13 -7.09
CA ILE A 84 -57.09 18.65 -7.46
C ILE A 84 -56.73 17.48 -6.54
N ALA A 85 -56.19 16.40 -7.10
CA ALA A 85 -55.55 15.36 -6.31
C ALA A 85 -54.15 15.83 -5.86
N VAL A 86 -53.78 15.64 -4.59
CA VAL A 86 -52.43 15.95 -4.06
C VAL A 86 -51.35 15.23 -4.88
N PHE A 87 -51.51 13.92 -5.07
CA PHE A 87 -50.57 13.03 -5.73
C PHE A 87 -51.02 12.71 -7.16
N SER A 88 -50.10 12.84 -8.10
CA SER A 88 -50.40 12.58 -9.50
C SER A 88 -50.52 11.07 -9.76
N GLY A 89 -51.69 10.63 -10.22
CA GLY A 89 -51.91 9.26 -10.69
C GLY A 89 -52.25 8.22 -9.61
N GLU A 90 -52.46 8.65 -8.37
CA GLU A 90 -52.87 7.76 -7.28
C GLU A 90 -54.36 7.89 -6.98
N ILE A 91 -55.06 6.75 -6.94
CA ILE A 91 -56.50 6.70 -6.70
C ILE A 91 -56.85 7.16 -5.28
N GLU A 92 -56.03 6.76 -4.30
CA GLU A 92 -56.20 7.11 -2.88
C GLU A 92 -55.56 8.47 -2.51
N SER A 93 -55.20 9.28 -3.51
CA SER A 93 -54.67 10.61 -3.24
C SER A 93 -55.71 11.46 -2.50
N PRO A 94 -55.33 12.20 -1.45
CA PRO A 94 -56.19 13.23 -0.89
C PRO A 94 -56.60 14.23 -1.98
N LEU A 95 -57.87 14.65 -1.94
CA LEU A 95 -58.47 15.58 -2.88
C LEU A 95 -58.67 16.92 -2.18
N LEU A 96 -58.16 17.99 -2.78
CA LEU A 96 -58.23 19.36 -2.27
C LEU A 96 -58.92 20.30 -3.26
N LEU A 97 -59.45 21.40 -2.74
CA LEU A 97 -59.90 22.51 -3.57
C LEU A 97 -58.69 23.32 -4.06
N LYS A 98 -58.74 23.79 -5.30
CA LYS A 98 -57.66 24.55 -5.94
C LYS A 98 -57.35 25.85 -5.18
N GLU A 99 -58.37 26.43 -4.54
CA GLU A 99 -58.25 27.61 -3.68
C GLU A 99 -57.46 27.34 -2.39
N ASP A 100 -57.26 26.07 -2.02
CA ASP A 100 -56.54 25.64 -0.80
C ASP A 100 -55.12 25.15 -1.05
N LEU A 101 -54.62 25.27 -2.28
CA LEU A 101 -53.25 24.86 -2.65
C LEU A 101 -52.17 25.52 -1.76
N GLU A 102 -52.35 26.80 -1.43
CA GLU A 102 -51.38 27.53 -0.60
C GLU A 102 -51.42 27.04 0.85
N ALA A 103 -52.59 26.93 1.47
CA ALA A 103 -52.75 26.39 2.82
C ALA A 103 -52.24 24.94 2.92
N ALA A 104 -52.54 24.10 1.93
CA ALA A 104 -52.05 22.73 1.85
C ALA A 104 -50.51 22.68 1.76
N SER A 105 -49.88 23.57 0.98
CA SER A 105 -48.41 23.62 0.85
C SER A 105 -47.69 23.92 2.17
N GLN A 106 -48.38 24.60 3.10
CA GLN A 106 -47.89 24.97 4.42
C GLN A 106 -48.27 23.93 5.50
N SER A 107 -49.06 22.92 5.15
CA SER A 107 -49.57 21.93 6.10
C SER A 107 -48.47 20.97 6.56
N THR A 108 -48.28 20.90 7.88
CA THR A 108 -47.38 19.96 8.53
C THR A 108 -47.80 18.50 8.30
N GLU A 109 -49.09 18.24 8.25
CA GLU A 109 -49.64 16.90 8.01
C GLU A 109 -49.34 16.43 6.57
N LEU A 110 -49.26 17.34 5.59
CA LEU A 110 -48.94 16.99 4.20
C LEU A 110 -47.48 16.61 4.14
N LEU A 111 -46.63 17.35 4.85
CA LEU A 111 -45.21 17.06 4.94
C LEU A 111 -44.95 15.71 5.63
N LYS A 112 -45.65 15.40 6.73
CA LYS A 112 -45.59 14.08 7.38
C LYS A 112 -46.00 12.98 6.42
N LEU A 113 -47.06 13.17 5.65
CA LEU A 113 -47.53 12.18 4.68
C LEU A 113 -46.51 11.99 3.54
N LEU A 114 -45.88 13.07 3.05
CA LEU A 114 -44.79 12.99 2.08
C LEU A 114 -43.59 12.20 2.60
N VAL A 115 -43.16 12.51 3.82
CA VAL A 115 -42.04 11.82 4.47
C VAL A 115 -42.38 10.36 4.74
N GLY A 116 -43.53 10.04 5.34
CA GLY A 116 -43.91 8.65 5.66
C GLY A 116 -44.07 7.75 4.44
N ARG A 117 -44.22 8.31 3.23
CA ARG A 117 -44.29 7.53 1.97
C ARG A 117 -42.94 7.27 1.32
N ARG A 118 -41.92 8.05 1.67
CA ARG A 118 -40.58 7.98 1.03
C ARG A 118 -39.51 7.54 2.00
N CYS A 119 -39.58 8.01 3.24
CA CYS A 119 -38.66 7.62 4.28
C CYS A 119 -39.04 6.24 4.84
N SER A 120 -38.00 5.44 5.10
CA SER A 120 -38.10 4.10 5.68
C SER A 120 -36.82 3.81 6.45
N ALA A 121 -36.74 2.66 7.12
CA ALA A 121 -35.50 2.24 7.78
C ALA A 121 -34.29 2.17 6.81
N ALA A 122 -34.52 1.81 5.54
CA ALA A 122 -33.46 1.76 4.52
C ALA A 122 -33.11 3.14 3.94
N VAL A 123 -34.05 4.09 4.00
CA VAL A 123 -33.93 5.45 3.45
C VAL A 123 -34.48 6.42 4.50
N PRO A 124 -33.75 6.71 5.58
CA PRO A 124 -34.30 7.48 6.70
C PRO A 124 -34.48 8.97 6.37
N MET A 125 -33.88 9.44 5.28
CA MET A 125 -33.97 10.81 4.81
C MET A 125 -34.23 10.87 3.30
N SER A 126 -34.88 11.93 2.84
CA SER A 126 -35.12 12.18 1.41
C SER A 126 -34.95 13.67 1.10
N LEU A 127 -34.49 13.99 -0.12
CA LEU A 127 -34.43 15.38 -0.56
C LEU A 127 -35.84 15.95 -0.67
N LEU A 128 -36.04 17.22 -0.28
CA LEU A 128 -37.36 17.85 -0.42
C LEU A 128 -37.88 17.76 -1.87
N SER A 129 -37.00 17.92 -2.85
CA SER A 129 -37.34 17.83 -4.28
C SER A 129 -37.73 16.42 -4.75
N GLU A 130 -37.29 15.37 -4.04
CA GLU A 130 -37.67 13.98 -4.28
C GLU A 130 -39.02 13.67 -3.60
N LEU A 131 -39.22 14.18 -2.38
CA LEU A 131 -40.49 14.12 -1.67
C LEU A 131 -41.61 14.76 -2.51
N THR A 132 -41.36 15.95 -3.06
CA THR A 132 -42.35 16.68 -3.86
C THR A 132 -42.52 16.16 -5.29
N GLN A 133 -41.76 15.14 -5.72
CA GLN A 133 -41.83 14.62 -7.09
C GLN A 133 -43.18 13.96 -7.42
N SER A 134 -43.85 13.37 -6.43
CA SER A 134 -45.18 12.76 -6.61
C SER A 134 -46.32 13.76 -6.56
N LEU A 135 -46.07 15.00 -6.13
CA LEU A 135 -47.08 16.06 -6.05
C LEU A 135 -47.46 16.58 -7.43
N VAL A 136 -48.70 17.04 -7.57
CA VAL A 136 -49.11 17.82 -8.75
C VAL A 136 -48.26 19.09 -8.92
N PRO A 137 -47.95 19.52 -10.16
CA PRO A 137 -46.99 20.60 -10.40
C PRO A 137 -47.27 21.93 -9.68
N ALA A 138 -48.56 22.27 -9.53
CA ALA A 138 -48.98 23.48 -8.83
C ALA A 138 -48.62 23.45 -7.34
N LEU A 139 -48.85 22.31 -6.68
CA LEU A 139 -48.56 22.12 -5.26
C LEU A 139 -47.05 21.94 -5.03
N LYS A 140 -46.37 21.17 -5.90
CA LYS A 140 -44.92 20.99 -5.88
C LYS A 140 -44.18 22.32 -5.78
N LYS A 141 -44.49 23.28 -6.66
CA LYS A 141 -43.82 24.60 -6.69
C LYS A 141 -44.00 25.35 -5.36
N LEU A 142 -45.19 25.30 -4.77
CA LEU A 142 -45.49 25.97 -3.51
C LEU A 142 -44.74 25.32 -2.33
N VAL A 143 -44.74 23.99 -2.26
CA VAL A 143 -44.02 23.23 -1.22
C VAL A 143 -42.50 23.46 -1.33
N ASP A 144 -41.95 23.38 -2.54
CA ASP A 144 -40.51 23.64 -2.80
C ASP A 144 -40.10 25.09 -2.47
N GLN A 145 -41.03 26.04 -2.52
CA GLN A 145 -40.77 27.45 -2.17
C GLN A 145 -40.92 27.73 -0.67
N TYR A 146 -41.94 27.15 -0.03
CA TYR A 146 -42.31 27.45 1.35
C TYR A 146 -41.35 26.83 2.37
N TRP A 147 -41.13 25.51 2.30
CA TRP A 147 -40.42 24.79 3.37
C TRP A 147 -38.95 25.16 3.55
N PRO A 148 -38.17 25.49 2.51
CA PRO A 148 -36.81 25.98 2.71
C PRO A 148 -36.72 27.28 3.52
N GLN A 149 -37.80 28.09 3.55
CA GLN A 149 -37.86 29.35 4.29
C GLN A 149 -38.46 29.19 5.70
N HIS A 150 -39.04 28.03 6.02
CA HIS A 150 -39.81 27.78 7.24
C HIS A 150 -39.35 26.49 7.94
N ILE A 151 -38.05 26.26 7.97
CA ILE A 151 -37.41 25.08 8.57
C ILE A 151 -37.70 24.99 10.07
N ASP A 152 -37.88 26.13 10.74
CA ASP A 152 -38.26 26.26 12.15
C ASP A 152 -39.68 25.75 12.45
N ARG A 153 -40.52 25.58 11.43
CA ARG A 153 -41.91 25.12 11.56
C ARG A 153 -42.11 23.63 11.25
N LEU A 154 -41.03 22.86 11.14
CA LEU A 154 -41.13 21.42 10.88
C LEU A 154 -41.90 20.71 12.01
N PRO A 155 -42.75 19.72 11.67
CA PRO A 155 -43.48 18.96 12.68
C PRO A 155 -42.52 18.14 13.55
N ALA A 156 -42.95 17.88 14.79
CA ALA A 156 -42.23 16.98 15.70
C ALA A 156 -41.97 15.63 15.02
N GLY A 157 -40.73 15.15 15.16
CA GLY A 157 -40.26 13.94 14.48
C GLY A 157 -39.57 14.19 13.14
N LEU A 158 -39.64 15.39 12.55
CA LEU A 158 -38.87 15.73 11.35
C LEU A 158 -37.72 16.66 11.68
N SER A 159 -36.53 16.33 11.18
CA SER A 159 -35.33 17.18 11.32
C SER A 159 -34.83 17.63 9.95
N PRO A 160 -34.48 18.92 9.79
CA PRO A 160 -33.90 19.43 8.56
C PRO A 160 -32.43 19.00 8.47
N MET A 161 -32.04 18.46 7.31
CA MET A 161 -30.65 18.09 7.01
C MET A 161 -30.22 18.80 5.74
N LEU A 162 -29.09 19.53 5.80
CA LEU A 162 -28.50 20.13 4.60
C LEU A 162 -27.53 19.14 3.97
N THR A 163 -27.82 18.71 2.76
CA THR A 163 -26.98 17.78 2.00
C THR A 163 -26.20 18.51 0.90
N GLY A 164 -24.94 18.13 0.69
CA GLY A 164 -24.05 18.73 -0.31
C GLY A 164 -23.11 19.82 0.26
N SER A 165 -22.14 20.24 -0.55
CA SER A 165 -21.12 21.22 -0.18
C SER A 165 -21.29 22.57 -0.90
N GLY A 166 -21.06 23.66 -0.17
CA GLY A 166 -21.07 25.02 -0.71
C GLY A 166 -22.44 25.46 -1.28
N LYS A 167 -22.43 26.12 -2.45
CA LYS A 167 -23.64 26.68 -3.10
C LYS A 167 -24.66 25.63 -3.57
N LYS A 168 -24.32 24.34 -3.50
CA LYS A 168 -25.19 23.23 -3.92
C LYS A 168 -25.88 22.53 -2.75
N GLN A 169 -25.98 23.18 -1.60
CA GLN A 169 -26.75 22.64 -0.48
C GLN A 169 -28.22 22.44 -0.86
N ARG A 170 -28.72 21.24 -0.60
CA ARG A 170 -30.12 20.86 -0.80
C ARG A 170 -30.73 20.49 0.54
N LEU A 171 -31.94 20.97 0.78
CA LEU A 171 -32.72 20.60 1.97
C LEU A 171 -33.20 19.16 1.80
N ALA A 172 -32.81 18.32 2.76
CA ALA A 172 -33.35 17.00 3.00
C ALA A 172 -34.15 17.02 4.30
N LEU A 173 -35.14 16.15 4.39
CA LEU A 173 -35.89 15.92 5.62
C LEU A 173 -35.58 14.52 6.13
N HIS A 174 -35.17 14.46 7.39
CA HIS A 174 -34.91 13.23 8.12
C HIS A 174 -36.11 12.92 9.01
N ASP A 175 -36.60 11.68 8.93
CA ASP A 175 -37.60 11.16 9.84
C ASP A 175 -36.92 10.57 11.08
N ALA A 176 -37.11 11.23 12.23
CA ALA A 176 -36.48 10.86 13.50
C ALA A 176 -36.91 9.48 14.02
N GLN A 177 -37.95 8.86 13.45
CA GLN A 177 -38.31 7.47 13.74
C GLN A 177 -37.26 6.47 13.25
N PHE A 178 -36.50 6.84 12.20
CA PHE A 178 -35.45 6.00 11.64
C PHE A 178 -34.09 6.60 11.97
N PRO A 179 -33.16 5.85 12.58
CA PRO A 179 -31.81 6.36 12.82
C PRO A 179 -31.13 6.68 11.49
N LEU A 180 -30.33 7.76 11.46
CA LEU A 180 -29.48 8.05 10.31
C LEU A 180 -28.46 6.91 10.11
N PRO A 181 -28.08 6.57 8.87
CA PRO A 181 -27.19 5.44 8.61
C PRO A 181 -25.83 5.59 9.31
N GLU A 182 -25.30 6.82 9.40
CA GLU A 182 -24.06 7.11 10.11
C GLU A 182 -24.18 6.93 11.63
N VAL A 183 -25.36 7.17 12.20
CA VAL A 183 -25.63 6.96 13.64
C VAL A 183 -25.75 5.47 13.92
N GLU A 184 -26.47 4.73 13.07
CA GLU A 184 -26.58 3.28 13.18
C GLU A 184 -25.20 2.61 13.03
N LEU A 185 -24.40 3.04 12.05
CA LEU A 185 -23.04 2.56 11.86
C LEU A 185 -22.14 2.89 13.06
N SER A 186 -22.23 4.11 13.61
CA SER A 186 -21.54 4.50 14.84
C SER A 186 -21.85 3.54 16.00
N HIS A 187 -23.13 3.20 16.21
CA HIS A 187 -23.53 2.21 17.21
C HIS A 187 -22.96 0.82 16.93
N LYS A 188 -23.02 0.34 15.68
CA LYS A 188 -22.48 -0.97 15.29
C LYS A 188 -20.97 -1.05 15.53
N LEU A 189 -20.22 -0.03 15.16
CA LEU A 189 -18.77 0.05 15.37
C LEU A 189 -18.41 -0.03 16.86
N VAL A 190 -19.11 0.73 17.72
CA VAL A 190 -18.86 0.69 19.17
C VAL A 190 -19.23 -0.67 19.76
N ALA A 191 -20.38 -1.24 19.37
CA ALA A 191 -20.83 -2.55 19.84
C ALA A 191 -19.83 -3.66 19.45
N ALA A 192 -19.27 -3.60 18.24
CA ALA A 192 -18.24 -4.55 17.79
C ALA A 192 -16.95 -4.45 18.62
N LEU A 193 -16.48 -3.24 18.90
CA LEU A 193 -15.32 -3.03 19.78
C LEU A 193 -15.58 -3.53 21.20
N GLN A 194 -16.77 -3.31 21.75
CA GLN A 194 -17.16 -3.82 23.07
C GLN A 194 -17.21 -5.34 23.09
N ALA A 195 -17.82 -5.97 22.08
CA ALA A 195 -17.88 -7.42 21.96
C ALA A 195 -16.46 -8.03 21.87
N LYS A 196 -15.57 -7.42 21.07
CA LYS A 196 -14.16 -7.83 20.99
C LYS A 196 -13.44 -7.67 22.32
N ALA A 197 -13.59 -6.54 23.01
CA ALA A 197 -12.95 -6.30 24.30
C ALA A 197 -13.44 -7.25 25.41
N ILE A 198 -14.69 -7.73 25.34
CA ILE A 198 -15.20 -8.76 26.27
C ILE A 198 -14.55 -10.13 25.97
N LYS A 199 -14.39 -10.46 24.68
CA LYS A 199 -13.82 -11.73 24.22
C LYS A 199 -12.32 -11.83 24.47
N GLU A 200 -11.59 -10.73 24.30
CA GLU A 200 -10.13 -10.67 24.44
C GLU A 200 -9.75 -10.05 25.78
N LYS A 201 -9.13 -10.84 26.67
CA LYS A 201 -8.61 -10.36 27.96
C LYS A 201 -7.10 -10.62 28.01
N PRO A 202 -6.24 -9.58 27.95
CA PRO A 202 -6.55 -8.14 27.88
C PRO A 202 -7.09 -7.70 26.50
N PRO A 203 -7.79 -6.55 26.42
CA PRO A 203 -8.29 -6.02 25.16
C PRO A 203 -7.12 -5.69 24.22
N THR A 204 -7.26 -6.02 22.93
CA THR A 204 -6.24 -5.71 21.91
C THR A 204 -6.68 -4.53 21.04
N PRO A 205 -5.73 -3.76 20.48
CA PRO A 205 -6.07 -2.68 19.56
C PRO A 205 -6.64 -3.25 18.26
N THR A 206 -7.62 -2.57 17.66
CA THR A 206 -8.27 -3.03 16.42
C THR A 206 -7.89 -2.09 15.28
N SER A 207 -7.56 -2.64 14.11
CA SER A 207 -7.36 -1.81 12.90
C SER A 207 -8.70 -1.46 12.25
N TRP A 208 -8.75 -0.42 11.40
CA TRP A 208 -9.96 -0.12 10.62
C TRP A 208 -10.47 -1.30 9.78
N PRO A 209 -9.64 -1.99 8.97
CA PRO A 209 -10.09 -3.17 8.21
C PRO A 209 -10.68 -4.25 9.12
N GLU A 210 -9.98 -4.59 10.22
CA GLU A 210 -10.46 -5.58 11.18
C GLU A 210 -11.79 -5.19 11.82
N LEU A 211 -11.99 -3.91 12.14
CA LEU A 211 -13.24 -3.43 12.71
C LEU A 211 -14.40 -3.50 11.72
N LEU A 212 -14.16 -3.18 10.44
CA LEU A 212 -15.18 -3.27 9.39
C LEU A 212 -15.54 -4.73 9.08
N ASP A 213 -14.55 -5.62 9.08
CA ASP A 213 -14.75 -7.07 8.96
C ASP A 213 -15.63 -7.60 10.11
N LEU A 214 -15.42 -7.12 11.35
CA LEU A 214 -16.22 -7.54 12.51
C LEU A 214 -17.71 -7.19 12.39
N ILE A 215 -18.06 -6.15 11.63
CA ILE A 215 -19.46 -5.74 11.41
C ILE A 215 -19.99 -6.15 10.02
N ASN A 216 -19.18 -6.84 9.21
CA ASN A 216 -19.48 -7.15 7.80
C ASN A 216 -19.93 -5.92 6.99
N ALA A 217 -19.32 -4.76 7.23
CA ALA A 217 -19.68 -3.52 6.56
C ALA A 217 -18.88 -3.33 5.26
N ASN A 218 -19.58 -3.19 4.14
CA ASN A 218 -19.03 -2.72 2.86
C ASN A 218 -19.46 -1.26 2.60
N ASP A 219 -19.46 -0.45 3.64
CA ASP A 219 -19.91 0.94 3.59
C ASP A 219 -18.88 1.85 2.90
N SER A 220 -19.36 2.95 2.31
CA SER A 220 -18.49 3.94 1.69
C SER A 220 -17.58 4.63 2.73
N ALA A 221 -16.37 5.04 2.30
CA ALA A 221 -15.43 5.76 3.16
C ALA A 221 -16.02 7.05 3.77
N ASP A 222 -16.90 7.74 3.02
CA ASP A 222 -17.60 8.93 3.48
C ASP A 222 -18.56 8.64 4.64
N LEU A 223 -19.32 7.54 4.54
CA LEU A 223 -20.24 7.13 5.60
C LEU A 223 -19.48 6.73 6.88
N ILE A 224 -18.35 6.03 6.73
CA ILE A 224 -17.48 5.70 7.87
C ILE A 224 -16.98 6.99 8.52
N GLN A 225 -16.49 7.95 7.74
CA GLN A 225 -16.01 9.23 8.27
C GLN A 225 -17.12 10.04 8.97
N GLN A 226 -18.35 9.96 8.48
CA GLN A 226 -19.50 10.58 9.14
C GLN A 226 -19.82 9.86 10.46
N ALA A 227 -19.85 8.52 10.45
CA ALA A 227 -20.13 7.71 11.63
C ALA A 227 -19.12 7.95 12.76
N THR A 228 -17.83 8.14 12.46
CA THR A 228 -16.83 8.42 13.51
C THR A 228 -17.03 9.74 14.24
N ARG A 229 -17.78 10.67 13.64
CA ARG A 229 -18.13 11.96 14.27
C ARG A 229 -19.41 11.88 15.10
N GLN A 230 -20.21 10.83 14.93
CA GLN A 230 -21.47 10.65 15.65
C GLN A 230 -21.26 9.99 17.02
N GLN A 231 -22.22 10.18 17.91
CA GLN A 231 -22.32 9.37 19.13
C GLN A 231 -22.89 7.99 18.78
N PRO A 232 -22.52 6.91 19.50
CA PRO A 232 -21.57 6.87 20.62
C PRO A 232 -20.08 6.87 20.21
N PHE A 233 -19.73 6.70 18.93
CA PHE A 233 -18.34 6.51 18.51
C PHE A 233 -17.40 7.63 18.97
N ALA A 234 -17.71 8.89 18.65
CA ALA A 234 -16.90 10.03 19.04
C ALA A 234 -16.70 10.16 20.57
N GLY A 235 -17.69 9.71 21.35
CA GLY A 235 -17.67 9.70 22.80
C GLY A 235 -16.86 8.54 23.39
N SER A 236 -16.96 7.35 22.82
CA SER A 236 -16.48 6.10 23.42
C SER A 236 -15.16 5.57 22.84
N VAL A 237 -14.76 6.02 21.66
CA VAL A 237 -13.63 5.46 20.91
C VAL A 237 -12.48 6.46 20.78
N ARG A 238 -11.25 5.96 20.85
CA ARG A 238 -10.05 6.75 20.59
C ARG A 238 -9.27 6.11 19.45
N GLU A 239 -8.96 6.95 18.47
CA GLU A 239 -8.09 6.61 17.36
C GLU A 239 -6.68 7.15 17.62
N PHE A 240 -5.67 6.43 17.14
CA PHE A 240 -4.31 6.93 17.09
C PHE A 240 -3.58 6.35 15.88
N VAL A 241 -2.69 7.14 15.31
CA VAL A 241 -2.03 6.83 14.03
C VAL A 241 -0.56 6.59 14.27
N THR A 242 -0.05 5.45 13.81
CA THR A 242 1.36 5.09 13.87
C THR A 242 1.85 4.67 12.50
N GLN A 243 2.75 5.45 11.90
CA GLN A 243 3.39 5.14 10.61
C GLN A 243 2.41 4.72 9.48
N GLY A 244 1.29 5.43 9.38
CA GLY A 244 0.29 5.18 8.33
C GLY A 244 -0.75 4.10 8.65
N GLN A 245 -0.67 3.47 9.83
CA GLN A 245 -1.74 2.60 10.35
C GLN A 245 -2.51 3.32 11.44
N THR A 246 -3.85 3.29 11.35
CA THR A 246 -4.75 3.81 12.38
C THR A 246 -5.25 2.66 13.24
N TRP A 247 -5.05 2.80 14.53
CA TRP A 247 -5.48 1.86 15.55
C TRP A 247 -6.62 2.47 16.37
N ILE A 248 -7.55 1.61 16.76
CA ILE A 248 -8.81 1.99 17.37
C ILE A 248 -9.02 1.15 18.62
N ALA A 249 -9.41 1.79 19.71
CA ALA A 249 -9.83 1.12 20.92
C ALA A 249 -10.86 1.96 21.69
N LEU A 250 -11.62 1.30 22.56
CA LEU A 250 -12.49 2.00 23.50
C LEU A 250 -11.65 2.85 24.46
N LYS A 251 -12.06 4.11 24.68
CA LYS A 251 -11.36 5.07 25.53
C LYS A 251 -11.07 4.51 26.93
N GLN A 252 -12.03 3.80 27.52
CA GLN A 252 -11.90 3.23 28.86
C GLN A 252 -10.83 2.11 28.95
N HIS A 253 -10.57 1.39 27.86
CA HIS A 253 -9.59 0.30 27.81
C HIS A 253 -8.24 0.76 27.27
N PHE A 254 -8.12 1.99 26.79
CA PHE A 254 -6.94 2.46 26.09
C PHE A 254 -5.65 2.33 26.91
N PRO A 255 -5.60 2.64 28.23
CA PRO A 255 -4.39 2.45 29.03
C PRO A 255 -3.95 0.98 29.14
N GLU A 256 -4.89 0.04 29.16
CA GLU A 256 -4.62 -1.40 29.18
C GLU A 256 -4.13 -1.88 27.82
N VAL A 257 -4.79 -1.44 26.75
CA VAL A 257 -4.46 -1.78 25.36
C VAL A 257 -3.01 -1.40 25.03
N VAL A 258 -2.56 -0.20 25.40
CA VAL A 258 -1.18 0.23 25.12
C VAL A 258 -0.12 -0.54 25.90
N CYS A 259 -0.53 -1.25 26.95
CA CYS A 259 0.33 -2.08 27.80
C CYS A 259 0.34 -3.56 27.37
N THR A 260 -0.36 -3.92 26.28
CA THR A 260 -0.42 -5.30 25.78
C THR A 260 0.74 -5.67 24.87
N GLU A 261 1.14 -6.94 24.92
CA GLU A 261 2.19 -7.51 24.08
C GLU A 261 1.92 -7.36 22.59
N SER A 262 0.69 -7.65 22.16
CA SER A 262 0.27 -7.50 20.77
C SER A 262 0.41 -6.06 20.28
N PHE A 263 0.17 -5.08 21.15
CA PHE A 263 0.37 -3.68 20.80
C PHE A 263 1.85 -3.31 20.62
N LEU A 264 2.73 -3.72 21.55
CA LEU A 264 4.17 -3.50 21.38
C LEU A 264 4.70 -4.19 20.13
N GLN A 265 4.26 -5.42 19.86
CA GLN A 265 4.63 -6.14 18.64
C GLN A 265 4.27 -5.34 17.40
N ARG A 266 3.03 -4.86 17.30
CA ARG A 266 2.57 -4.05 16.16
C ARG A 266 3.34 -2.73 16.02
N LEU A 267 3.63 -2.04 17.11
CA LEU A 267 4.45 -0.82 17.11
C LEU A 267 5.87 -1.06 16.57
N ILE A 268 6.51 -2.15 17.04
CA ILE A 268 7.83 -2.56 16.55
C ILE A 268 7.74 -2.93 15.08
N GLN A 269 6.71 -3.68 14.68
CA GLN A 269 6.56 -4.12 13.30
C GLN A 269 6.32 -2.97 12.32
N ALA A 270 5.60 -1.94 12.75
CA ALA A 270 5.40 -0.73 11.98
C ALA A 270 6.68 0.09 11.87
N THR A 271 7.51 0.11 12.92
CA THR A 271 8.68 1.00 13.00
C THR A 271 9.99 0.41 12.49
N CYS A 272 10.21 -0.89 12.70
CA CYS A 272 11.44 -1.58 12.34
C CYS A 272 11.36 -2.15 10.92
N HIS A 273 12.48 -2.07 10.20
CA HIS A 273 12.66 -2.64 8.86
C HIS A 273 14.09 -3.17 8.69
N ALA A 274 14.38 -3.80 7.54
CA ALA A 274 15.67 -4.49 7.32
C ALA A 274 16.92 -3.58 7.43
N GLU A 275 16.79 -2.28 7.20
CA GLU A 275 17.88 -1.30 7.34
C GLU A 275 17.95 -0.69 8.74
N ALA A 276 16.83 -0.67 9.47
CA ALA A 276 16.72 -0.20 10.84
C ALA A 276 15.98 -1.25 11.70
N PRO A 277 16.66 -2.36 12.05
CA PRO A 277 16.03 -3.46 12.78
C PRO A 277 15.79 -3.15 14.27
N GLU A 278 16.40 -2.07 14.76
CA GLU A 278 16.39 -1.65 16.16
C GLU A 278 15.66 -0.32 16.33
N VAL A 279 14.84 -0.22 17.38
CA VAL A 279 14.13 0.99 17.78
C VAL A 279 14.29 1.25 19.28
N LYS A 280 14.36 2.53 19.67
CA LYS A 280 14.35 2.92 21.08
C LYS A 280 12.92 2.91 21.63
N LEU A 281 12.74 2.41 22.85
CA LEU A 281 11.42 2.42 23.51
C LEU A 281 10.88 3.86 23.64
N SER A 282 11.74 4.85 23.90
CA SER A 282 11.33 6.26 23.92
C SER A 282 10.87 6.81 22.57
N VAL A 283 11.30 6.21 21.45
CA VAL A 283 10.85 6.56 20.10
C VAL A 283 9.49 5.95 19.83
N LEU A 284 9.27 4.69 20.24
CA LEU A 284 7.94 4.06 20.18
C LEU A 284 6.91 4.83 21.02
N ALA A 285 7.27 5.20 22.25
CA ALA A 285 6.39 5.97 23.14
C ALA A 285 6.00 7.33 22.54
N ARG A 286 6.89 7.99 21.79
CA ARG A 286 6.60 9.27 21.12
C ARG A 286 5.56 9.17 20.01
N GLN A 287 5.28 7.97 19.51
CA GLN A 287 4.19 7.73 18.55
C GLN A 287 2.81 7.72 19.24
N LEU A 288 2.78 7.69 20.58
CA LEU A 288 1.55 7.67 21.36
C LEU A 288 1.14 9.09 21.80
N PRO A 289 -0.16 9.33 22.07
CA PRO A 289 -0.62 10.52 22.76
C PRO A 289 0.14 10.79 24.07
N LYS A 290 0.39 12.07 24.38
CA LYS A 290 1.25 12.50 25.50
C LYS A 290 0.85 11.91 26.85
N ASP A 291 -0.44 11.75 27.10
CA ASP A 291 -1.01 11.17 28.31
C ASP A 291 -0.69 9.68 28.50
N LEU A 292 -0.29 8.99 27.44
CA LEU A 292 -0.06 7.54 27.43
C LEU A 292 1.41 7.15 27.33
N GLN A 293 2.29 8.10 27.03
CA GLN A 293 3.72 7.84 26.97
C GLN A 293 4.27 7.40 28.35
N PRO A 294 3.94 8.07 29.47
CA PRO A 294 4.43 7.64 30.79
C PRO A 294 3.98 6.22 31.21
N PRO A 295 2.69 5.83 31.14
CA PRO A 295 2.29 4.48 31.53
C PRO A 295 2.86 3.41 30.58
N PHE A 296 2.94 3.69 29.28
CA PHE A 296 3.58 2.81 28.31
C PHE A 296 5.05 2.56 28.68
N LEU A 297 5.83 3.62 28.90
CA LEU A 297 7.24 3.53 29.26
C LEU A 297 7.43 2.78 30.58
N ALA A 298 6.65 3.14 31.62
CA ALA A 298 6.74 2.52 32.94
C ALA A 298 6.47 1.01 32.88
N ARG A 299 5.41 0.60 32.16
CA ARG A 299 5.04 -0.81 31.97
C ARG A 299 6.16 -1.60 31.31
N TRP A 300 6.65 -1.13 30.16
CA TRP A 300 7.62 -1.88 29.37
C TRP A 300 9.01 -1.89 30.01
N LEU A 301 9.43 -0.79 30.64
CA LEU A 301 10.66 -0.78 31.43
C LEU A 301 10.58 -1.83 32.55
N ALA A 302 9.45 -1.91 33.27
CA ALA A 302 9.26 -2.93 34.30
C ALA A 302 9.30 -4.35 33.72
N GLU A 303 8.58 -4.65 32.64
CA GLU A 303 8.57 -6.01 32.05
C GLU A 303 9.95 -6.47 31.58
N PHE A 304 10.74 -5.59 30.94
CA PHE A 304 12.10 -5.92 30.52
C PHE A 304 13.10 -5.98 31.70
N ASP A 305 12.89 -5.21 32.78
CA ASP A 305 13.67 -5.33 34.01
C ASP A 305 13.46 -6.71 34.69
N HIS A 306 12.26 -7.30 34.55
CA HIS A 306 11.98 -8.68 34.97
C HIS A 306 12.54 -9.75 34.00
N ARG A 307 13.33 -9.35 32.99
CA ARG A 307 13.94 -10.22 31.98
C ARG A 307 12.94 -11.11 31.24
N ARG A 308 11.72 -10.62 31.03
CA ARG A 308 10.76 -11.33 30.20
C ARG A 308 11.24 -11.34 28.75
N GLU A 309 11.38 -12.54 28.19
CA GLU A 309 11.67 -12.72 26.77
C GLU A 309 10.37 -12.77 25.99
N TYR A 310 10.39 -12.19 24.78
CA TYR A 310 9.27 -12.17 23.87
C TYR A 310 9.70 -12.71 22.52
N ASP A 311 8.84 -13.48 21.86
CA ASP A 311 9.21 -14.17 20.62
C ASP A 311 9.43 -13.24 19.42
N PHE A 312 8.91 -12.01 19.48
CA PHE A 312 9.02 -11.02 18.40
C PHE A 312 10.08 -9.94 18.64
N VAL A 313 10.62 -9.83 19.85
CA VAL A 313 11.56 -8.75 20.19
C VAL A 313 12.72 -9.23 21.06
N GLN A 314 13.92 -8.78 20.72
CA GLN A 314 15.13 -8.99 21.51
C GLN A 314 15.60 -7.65 22.11
N LEU A 315 16.03 -7.66 23.37
CA LEU A 315 16.62 -6.50 24.00
C LEU A 315 18.09 -6.35 23.53
N ALA A 316 18.35 -5.35 22.68
CA ALA A 316 19.68 -5.09 22.12
C ALA A 316 20.59 -4.33 23.09
N SER A 317 20.05 -3.36 23.84
CA SER A 317 20.79 -2.66 24.91
C SER A 317 19.85 -1.93 25.86
N THR A 318 20.29 -1.67 27.10
CA THR A 318 19.49 -1.01 28.15
C THR A 318 19.77 0.49 28.31
N GLY A 319 20.64 1.06 27.48
CA GLY A 319 21.12 2.44 27.62
C GLY A 319 22.08 2.60 28.81
N THR A 320 22.20 3.82 29.34
CA THR A 320 23.06 4.11 30.51
C THR A 320 22.22 4.26 31.76
N ALA A 321 22.81 4.09 32.95
CA ALA A 321 22.10 4.27 34.21
C ALA A 321 21.43 5.66 34.36
N LYS A 322 22.03 6.72 33.78
CA LYS A 322 21.50 8.09 33.81
C LYS A 322 20.33 8.32 32.84
N LYS A 323 20.25 7.55 31.76
CA LYS A 323 19.20 7.64 30.74
C LYS A 323 18.89 6.24 30.25
N ARG A 324 18.06 5.53 31.02
CA ARG A 324 17.54 4.21 30.64
C ARG A 324 16.61 4.38 29.45
N ASP A 325 17.03 3.89 28.29
CA ASP A 325 16.23 3.85 27.08
C ASP A 325 16.54 2.53 26.39
N LEU A 326 15.59 1.60 26.43
CA LEU A 326 15.76 0.26 25.91
C LEU A 326 15.84 0.33 24.38
N ARG A 327 16.82 -0.33 23.79
CA ARG A 327 16.87 -0.58 22.33
C ARG A 327 16.31 -1.97 22.10
N LEU A 328 15.19 -2.00 21.39
CA LEU A 328 14.43 -3.18 21.05
C LEU A 328 14.75 -3.55 19.60
N GLN A 329 15.13 -4.80 19.37
CA GLN A 329 15.37 -5.35 18.04
C GLN A 329 14.21 -6.24 17.64
N ASP A 330 13.65 -6.00 16.46
CA ASP A 330 12.65 -6.90 15.88
C ASP A 330 13.32 -8.22 15.45
N ARG A 331 12.86 -9.35 16.01
CA ARG A 331 13.44 -10.67 15.72
C ARG A 331 13.25 -11.11 14.26
N ARG A 332 12.35 -10.46 13.49
CA ARG A 332 12.23 -10.67 12.03
C ARG A 332 13.49 -10.24 11.29
N PHE A 333 14.27 -9.33 11.87
CA PHE A 333 15.48 -8.80 11.26
C PHE A 333 16.69 -9.16 12.13
N PRO A 334 17.44 -10.22 11.78
CA PRO A 334 18.62 -10.61 12.54
C PRO A 334 19.64 -9.46 12.58
N PRO A 335 20.50 -9.39 13.62
CA PRO A 335 21.57 -8.40 13.71
C PRO A 335 22.39 -8.35 12.43
N ALA A 336 22.87 -7.17 12.06
CA ALA A 336 23.60 -6.96 10.82
C ALA A 336 24.81 -7.90 10.71
N GLU A 337 25.48 -8.19 11.82
CA GLU A 337 26.58 -9.15 11.92
C GLU A 337 26.17 -10.60 11.61
N ILE A 338 24.99 -11.05 12.04
CA ILE A 338 24.50 -12.41 11.74
C ILE A 338 24.16 -12.51 10.26
N ARG A 339 23.36 -11.55 9.75
CA ARG A 339 22.95 -11.50 8.34
C ARG A 339 24.16 -11.47 7.41
N TRP A 340 25.17 -10.66 7.75
CA TRP A 340 26.39 -10.58 6.97
C TRP A 340 27.20 -11.87 7.07
N GLY A 341 27.31 -12.46 8.27
CA GLY A 341 27.97 -13.75 8.48
C GLY A 341 27.37 -14.88 7.64
N GLU A 342 26.05 -15.03 7.62
CA GLU A 342 25.33 -15.98 6.77
C GLU A 342 25.59 -15.74 5.28
N ASN A 343 25.51 -14.49 4.83
CA ASN A 343 25.74 -14.14 3.43
C ASN A 343 27.18 -14.42 3.01
N ALA A 344 28.16 -14.09 3.85
CA ALA A 344 29.57 -14.35 3.60
C ALA A 344 29.88 -15.84 3.47
N VAL A 345 29.30 -16.67 4.34
CA VAL A 345 29.41 -18.13 4.24
C VAL A 345 28.82 -18.64 2.92
N LYS A 346 27.62 -18.15 2.52
CA LYS A 346 27.00 -18.51 1.23
C LYS A 346 27.88 -18.11 0.03
N ILE A 347 28.46 -16.90 0.07
CA ILE A 347 29.38 -16.43 -0.98
C ILE A 347 30.62 -17.33 -1.04
N LEU A 348 31.20 -17.71 0.10
CA LEU A 348 32.36 -18.61 0.14
C LEU A 348 32.06 -20.00 -0.42
N HIS A 349 30.90 -20.58 -0.11
CA HIS A 349 30.46 -21.83 -0.73
C HIS A 349 30.33 -21.70 -2.25
N SER A 350 29.78 -20.57 -2.72
CA SER A 350 29.64 -20.30 -4.15
C SER A 350 31.01 -20.16 -4.84
N LEU A 351 31.95 -19.44 -4.23
CA LEU A 351 33.32 -19.29 -4.74
C LEU A 351 34.07 -20.63 -4.75
N LYS A 352 33.88 -21.46 -3.72
CA LYS A 352 34.44 -22.81 -3.65
C LYS A 352 33.90 -23.70 -4.79
N ALA A 353 32.60 -23.63 -5.08
CA ALA A 353 31.98 -24.41 -6.14
C ALA A 353 32.48 -24.01 -7.55
N ILE A 354 32.76 -22.72 -7.77
CA ILE A 354 33.37 -22.22 -9.00
C ILE A 354 34.83 -22.68 -9.12
N GLY A 355 35.54 -22.73 -7.99
CA GLY A 355 36.95 -23.12 -7.93
C GLY A 355 37.90 -22.07 -8.52
N GLY A 356 39.14 -22.50 -8.81
CA GLY A 356 40.16 -21.66 -9.42
C GLY A 356 40.73 -20.59 -8.48
N THR A 357 41.10 -19.43 -9.04
CA THR A 357 41.74 -18.32 -8.31
C THR A 357 40.78 -17.49 -7.46
N SER A 358 39.47 -17.76 -7.57
CA SER A 358 38.42 -17.04 -6.84
C SER A 358 38.28 -17.50 -5.38
N TYR A 359 38.90 -18.63 -5.03
CA TYR A 359 38.89 -19.22 -3.70
C TYR A 359 40.29 -19.73 -3.32
N PRO A 360 40.84 -19.42 -2.13
CA PRO A 360 40.25 -18.67 -1.01
C PRO A 360 39.96 -17.19 -1.35
N ALA A 361 38.97 -16.60 -0.67
CA ALA A 361 38.58 -15.21 -0.90
C ALA A 361 39.26 -14.27 0.10
N THR A 362 39.08 -12.95 -0.05
CA THR A 362 39.47 -11.93 0.94
C THR A 362 38.24 -11.20 1.46
N TRP A 363 38.35 -10.44 2.56
CA TRP A 363 37.23 -9.61 3.03
C TRP A 363 36.84 -8.57 1.98
N THR A 364 37.81 -7.93 1.33
CA THR A 364 37.56 -6.95 0.26
C THR A 364 36.68 -7.57 -0.83
N ARG A 365 37.01 -8.80 -1.25
CA ARG A 365 36.23 -9.52 -2.27
C ARG A 365 34.84 -9.93 -1.76
N LEU A 366 34.72 -10.36 -0.50
CA LEU A 366 33.42 -10.68 0.08
C LEU A 366 32.50 -9.45 0.17
N VAL A 367 33.04 -8.29 0.54
CA VAL A 367 32.28 -7.02 0.61
C VAL A 367 31.82 -6.59 -0.78
N GLU A 368 32.69 -6.69 -1.78
CA GLU A 368 32.37 -6.40 -3.18
C GLU A 368 31.23 -7.30 -3.68
N LEU A 369 31.33 -8.61 -3.44
CA LEU A 369 30.32 -9.58 -3.87
C LEU A 369 29.01 -9.49 -3.07
N ALA A 370 29.07 -9.11 -1.80
CA ALA A 370 27.89 -8.93 -0.96
C ALA A 370 27.09 -7.65 -1.31
N GLY A 371 27.68 -6.70 -2.06
CA GLY A 371 27.06 -5.42 -2.42
C GLY A 371 26.71 -4.51 -1.23
N THR A 372 27.08 -4.90 -0.01
CA THR A 372 26.74 -4.19 1.23
C THR A 372 28.04 -3.75 1.93
N PRO A 373 28.24 -2.45 2.18
CA PRO A 373 29.45 -1.97 2.83
C PRO A 373 29.56 -2.55 4.25
N LEU A 374 30.73 -3.10 4.58
CA LEU A 374 31.02 -3.65 5.90
C LEU A 374 31.91 -2.68 6.68
N THR A 375 31.37 -2.09 7.75
CA THR A 375 32.17 -1.26 8.65
C THR A 375 33.13 -2.12 9.49
N PRO A 376 34.29 -1.59 9.93
CA PRO A 376 35.24 -2.34 10.75
C PRO A 376 34.62 -2.92 12.04
N SER A 377 33.70 -2.17 12.66
CA SER A 377 33.01 -2.61 13.88
C SER A 377 32.08 -3.80 13.63
N ILE A 378 31.30 -3.80 12.53
CA ILE A 378 30.45 -4.94 12.19
C ILE A 378 31.32 -6.14 11.82
N ARG A 379 32.43 -5.93 11.09
CA ARG A 379 33.37 -7.01 10.76
C ARG A 379 33.90 -7.72 12.01
N GLU A 380 34.33 -6.98 13.02
CA GLU A 380 34.80 -7.58 14.28
C GLU A 380 33.74 -8.40 15.00
N LYS A 381 32.45 -8.01 14.89
CA LYS A 381 31.33 -8.75 15.43
C LYS A 381 31.01 -10.00 14.63
N VAL A 382 31.00 -9.90 13.28
CA VAL A 382 30.78 -11.03 12.36
C VAL A 382 31.72 -12.18 12.69
N VAL A 383 33.01 -11.90 12.88
CA VAL A 383 34.03 -12.93 13.18
C VAL A 383 33.73 -13.71 14.46
N LYS A 384 32.98 -13.11 15.40
CA LYS A 384 32.66 -13.68 16.71
C LYS A 384 31.24 -14.26 16.78
N THR A 385 30.52 -14.29 15.66
CA THR A 385 29.11 -14.64 15.64
C THR A 385 28.84 -15.79 14.68
N GLU A 386 27.94 -16.69 15.06
CA GLU A 386 27.48 -17.77 14.18
C GLU A 386 26.59 -17.25 13.05
N PRO A 387 26.63 -17.86 11.85
CA PRO A 387 27.38 -19.07 11.49
C PRO A 387 28.84 -18.83 11.10
N PHE A 388 29.30 -17.58 11.05
CA PHE A 388 30.61 -17.25 10.49
C PHE A 388 31.75 -17.83 11.32
N GLN A 389 31.67 -17.73 12.64
CA GLN A 389 32.71 -18.20 13.55
C GLN A 389 33.00 -19.70 13.41
N SER A 390 31.98 -20.56 13.27
CA SER A 390 32.18 -22.01 13.12
C SER A 390 32.56 -22.44 11.71
N GLN A 391 32.15 -21.67 10.68
CA GLN A 391 32.25 -22.09 9.29
C GLN A 391 33.35 -21.40 8.49
N VAL A 392 34.03 -20.39 9.03
CA VAL A 392 35.07 -19.65 8.30
C VAL A 392 36.37 -19.60 9.10
N ILE A 393 37.47 -19.90 8.41
CA ILE A 393 38.84 -19.78 8.93
C ILE A 393 39.48 -18.56 8.30
N LEU A 394 39.92 -17.65 9.17
CA LEU A 394 40.66 -16.46 8.80
C LEU A 394 42.15 -16.74 8.86
N SER A 395 42.93 -16.27 7.88
CA SER A 395 44.40 -16.33 8.02
C SER A 395 44.94 -15.31 9.01
N PHE A 396 44.47 -14.06 8.94
CA PHE A 396 44.84 -12.98 9.85
C PHE A 396 43.61 -12.27 10.40
N LEU A 397 43.56 -12.12 11.72
CA LEU A 397 42.49 -11.34 12.35
C LEU A 397 42.69 -9.84 12.07
N GLY A 398 41.74 -9.24 11.35
CA GLY A 398 41.66 -7.77 11.14
C GLY A 398 42.26 -7.25 9.84
N ASP A 399 43.01 -8.06 9.08
CA ASP A 399 43.52 -7.67 7.76
C ASP A 399 42.46 -7.91 6.67
N PRO A 400 41.97 -6.87 5.98
CA PRO A 400 40.94 -7.03 4.95
C PRO A 400 41.41 -7.81 3.71
N ASN A 401 42.72 -7.83 3.44
CA ASN A 401 43.28 -8.49 2.27
C ASN A 401 43.76 -9.91 2.58
N ALA A 402 43.74 -10.30 3.86
CA ALA A 402 44.12 -11.64 4.26
C ALA A 402 43.12 -12.67 3.70
N PRO A 403 43.61 -13.77 3.10
CA PRO A 403 42.75 -14.80 2.56
C PRO A 403 42.00 -15.51 3.69
N LEU A 404 40.77 -15.91 3.40
CA LEU A 404 39.89 -16.65 4.28
C LEU A 404 39.19 -17.75 3.48
N ALA A 405 38.90 -18.85 4.17
CA ALA A 405 38.34 -20.07 3.59
C ALA A 405 37.26 -20.64 4.51
N LEU A 406 36.47 -21.57 4.01
CA LEU A 406 35.54 -22.35 4.81
C LEU A 406 36.31 -23.26 5.78
N SER A 407 35.67 -23.57 6.91
CA SER A 407 36.16 -24.54 7.88
C SER A 407 36.30 -25.92 7.23
N GLY A 408 37.45 -26.56 7.43
CA GLY A 408 37.84 -27.82 6.76
C GLY A 408 38.70 -27.64 5.51
N ASP A 409 38.80 -26.42 4.96
CA ASP A 409 39.72 -26.10 3.85
C ASP A 409 41.05 -25.50 4.34
N ASP A 410 41.47 -25.86 5.56
CA ASP A 410 42.71 -25.38 6.19
C ASP A 410 43.93 -25.61 5.31
N GLU A 411 43.99 -26.80 4.68
CA GLU A 411 45.09 -27.18 3.80
C GLU A 411 45.09 -26.34 2.52
N LEU A 412 43.92 -26.08 1.93
CA LEU A 412 43.81 -25.26 0.73
C LEU A 412 44.25 -23.83 1.05
N LEU A 413 43.79 -23.27 2.18
CA LEU A 413 44.21 -21.95 2.65
C LEU A 413 45.72 -21.89 2.93
N ALA A 414 46.29 -22.92 3.57
CA ALA A 414 47.73 -23.03 3.84
C ALA A 414 48.59 -23.15 2.57
N ASN A 415 48.07 -23.73 1.49
CA ASN A 415 48.74 -23.81 0.19
C ASN A 415 48.51 -22.56 -0.69
N SER A 416 47.74 -21.57 -0.23
CA SER A 416 47.42 -20.39 -1.03
C SER A 416 48.65 -19.49 -1.22
N PRO A 417 49.07 -19.19 -2.47
CA PRO A 417 50.16 -18.25 -2.73
C PRO A 417 49.89 -16.84 -2.18
N ALA A 418 48.62 -16.44 -2.11
CA ALA A 418 48.22 -15.15 -1.54
C ALA A 418 48.55 -15.08 -0.03
N LEU A 419 48.31 -16.17 0.70
CA LEU A 419 48.67 -16.26 2.12
C LEU A 419 50.19 -16.11 2.28
N TRP A 420 50.96 -16.84 1.48
CA TRP A 420 52.42 -16.85 1.57
C TRP A 420 52.99 -15.45 1.30
N ARG A 421 52.46 -14.77 0.28
CA ARG A 421 52.84 -13.40 -0.05
C ARG A 421 52.60 -12.46 1.12
N ILE A 422 51.41 -12.50 1.74
CA ILE A 422 51.07 -11.62 2.87
C ILE A 422 51.96 -11.90 4.10
N VAL A 423 52.22 -13.18 4.41
CA VAL A 423 53.11 -13.54 5.53
C VAL A 423 54.53 -13.00 5.29
N LEU A 424 55.06 -13.18 4.08
CA LEU A 424 56.38 -12.67 3.68
C LEU A 424 56.41 -11.14 3.69
N GLU A 425 55.43 -10.46 3.11
CA GLU A 425 55.34 -9.00 3.06
C GLU A 425 55.27 -8.36 4.44
N LYS A 426 54.58 -9.00 5.40
CA LYS A 426 54.49 -8.49 6.78
C LYS A 426 55.77 -8.68 7.61
N LEU A 427 56.62 -9.64 7.26
CA LEU A 427 57.83 -9.99 8.01
C LEU A 427 59.11 -9.46 7.37
N ARG A 428 59.10 -9.23 6.06
CA ARG A 428 60.28 -8.80 5.32
C ARG A 428 60.63 -7.36 5.70
N THR A 429 61.93 -7.10 5.76
CA THR A 429 62.49 -5.74 5.84
C THR A 429 63.55 -5.59 4.76
N ASN A 430 64.02 -4.36 4.50
CA ASN A 430 65.08 -4.13 3.52
C ASN A 430 66.37 -4.91 3.84
N GLU A 431 66.63 -5.18 5.12
CA GLU A 431 67.81 -5.92 5.59
C GLU A 431 67.60 -7.43 5.66
N ASN A 432 66.34 -7.89 5.64
CA ASN A 432 65.98 -9.29 5.87
C ASN A 432 64.86 -9.73 4.93
N GLN A 433 65.25 -10.04 3.69
CA GLN A 433 64.36 -10.53 2.63
C GLN A 433 64.23 -12.06 2.63
N LEU A 434 65.18 -12.77 3.24
CA LEU A 434 65.19 -14.24 3.34
C LEU A 434 64.69 -14.70 4.71
N LEU A 435 63.45 -15.19 4.77
CA LEU A 435 62.78 -15.56 6.01
C LEU A 435 62.71 -17.07 6.20
N THR A 436 63.22 -17.56 7.33
CA THR A 436 63.13 -18.99 7.69
C THR A 436 61.67 -19.42 7.90
N VAL A 437 61.34 -20.66 7.55
CA VAL A 437 59.97 -21.21 7.73
C VAL A 437 59.43 -21.02 9.15
N ASP A 438 60.28 -21.24 10.18
CA ASP A 438 59.93 -21.02 11.60
C ASP A 438 59.42 -19.60 11.87
N LYS A 439 59.99 -18.57 11.22
CA LYS A 439 59.59 -17.17 11.40
C LYS A 439 58.24 -16.90 10.73
N LEU A 440 58.02 -17.46 9.55
CA LEU A 440 56.77 -17.31 8.78
C LEU A 440 55.59 -17.91 9.54
N VAL A 441 55.76 -19.14 10.06
CA VAL A 441 54.71 -19.89 10.75
C VAL A 441 54.37 -19.28 12.12
N ASN A 442 55.32 -18.61 12.76
CA ASN A 442 55.11 -17.93 14.04
C ASN A 442 54.71 -16.45 13.90
N GLN A 443 54.29 -16.02 12.71
CA GLN A 443 53.92 -14.63 12.48
C GLN A 443 52.76 -14.19 13.39
N LYS A 444 52.89 -12.98 13.98
CA LYS A 444 51.85 -12.42 14.86
C LYS A 444 50.55 -12.21 14.09
N GLY A 445 49.46 -12.72 14.64
CA GLY A 445 48.12 -12.61 14.05
C GLY A 445 47.75 -13.75 13.10
N LEU A 446 48.71 -14.63 12.71
CA LEU A 446 48.40 -15.84 11.96
C LEU A 446 47.59 -16.80 12.83
N TYR A 447 46.46 -17.26 12.31
CA TYR A 447 45.53 -18.11 13.06
C TYR A 447 46.20 -19.42 13.51
N PRO A 448 46.11 -19.81 14.80
CA PRO A 448 46.90 -20.91 15.34
C PRO A 448 46.75 -22.25 14.62
N SER A 449 45.54 -22.61 14.15
CA SER A 449 45.31 -23.89 13.46
C SER A 449 46.02 -23.97 12.09
N LEU A 450 46.29 -22.83 11.46
CA LEU A 450 46.97 -22.77 10.16
C LEU A 450 48.48 -22.95 10.25
N ARG A 451 49.08 -22.74 11.42
CA ARG A 451 50.54 -22.82 11.60
C ARG A 451 51.14 -24.15 11.15
N PRO A 452 50.71 -25.32 11.66
CA PRO A 452 51.26 -26.61 11.24
C PRO A 452 50.97 -26.91 9.77
N ARG A 453 49.80 -26.47 9.26
CA ARG A 453 49.39 -26.69 7.87
C ARG A 453 50.25 -25.87 6.89
N LEU A 454 50.51 -24.62 7.23
CA LEU A 454 51.37 -23.72 6.46
C LEU A 454 52.81 -24.23 6.43
N GLN A 455 53.34 -24.68 7.57
CA GLN A 455 54.66 -25.30 7.64
C GLN A 455 54.76 -26.51 6.69
N ALA A 456 53.82 -27.45 6.81
CA ALA A 456 53.81 -28.66 5.99
C ALA A 456 53.66 -28.33 4.49
N ALA A 457 52.81 -27.35 4.14
CA ALA A 457 52.64 -26.88 2.77
C ALA A 457 53.95 -26.33 2.19
N ILE A 458 54.63 -25.44 2.92
CA ILE A 458 55.92 -24.85 2.50
C ILE A 458 56.98 -25.93 2.33
N GLU A 459 57.16 -26.80 3.32
CA GLU A 459 58.18 -27.86 3.29
C GLU A 459 57.93 -28.86 2.15
N ARG A 460 56.67 -29.19 1.88
CA ARG A 460 56.28 -30.04 0.75
C ARG A 460 56.63 -29.39 -0.59
N MET A 461 56.24 -28.14 -0.82
CA MET A 461 56.52 -27.47 -2.11
C MET A 461 58.02 -27.23 -2.35
N ILE A 462 58.80 -27.00 -1.29
CA ILE A 462 60.26 -26.93 -1.38
C ILE A 462 60.84 -28.29 -1.78
N ARG A 463 60.39 -29.38 -1.14
CA ARG A 463 60.83 -30.75 -1.43
C ARG A 463 60.51 -31.17 -2.86
N ASP A 464 59.31 -30.84 -3.31
CA ASP A 464 58.78 -31.19 -4.63
C ASP A 464 59.25 -30.22 -5.72
N LYS A 465 60.03 -29.18 -5.36
CA LYS A 465 60.53 -28.12 -6.26
C LYS A 465 59.40 -27.43 -7.05
N SER A 466 58.23 -27.28 -6.42
CA SER A 466 56.99 -26.82 -7.05
C SER A 466 56.50 -25.47 -6.49
N LEU A 467 57.42 -24.59 -6.08
CA LEU A 467 57.08 -23.29 -5.51
C LEU A 467 56.21 -22.46 -6.46
N PRO A 468 55.23 -21.68 -5.95
CA PRO A 468 54.41 -20.84 -6.81
C PRO A 468 55.27 -19.76 -7.51
N PRO A 469 54.83 -19.24 -8.67
CA PRO A 469 55.51 -18.14 -9.34
C PRO A 469 55.70 -16.92 -8.42
N GLY A 470 56.91 -16.34 -8.45
CA GLY A 470 57.28 -15.18 -7.64
C GLY A 470 57.84 -15.50 -6.25
N PHE A 471 58.00 -16.78 -5.90
CA PHE A 471 58.64 -17.22 -4.67
C PHE A 471 59.93 -17.98 -4.98
N GLY A 472 60.95 -17.75 -4.16
CA GLY A 472 62.19 -18.53 -4.17
C GLY A 472 62.46 -19.15 -2.81
N ALA A 473 63.21 -20.26 -2.79
CA ALA A 473 63.70 -20.87 -1.57
C ALA A 473 65.23 -21.03 -1.63
N LEU A 474 65.90 -20.70 -0.53
CA LEU A 474 67.34 -20.86 -0.38
C LEU A 474 67.66 -21.56 0.95
N LYS A 475 68.61 -22.50 0.93
CA LYS A 475 69.07 -23.18 2.15
C LYS A 475 70.26 -22.43 2.75
N VAL A 476 70.08 -21.83 3.91
CA VAL A 476 71.12 -21.09 4.64
C VAL A 476 71.29 -21.70 6.02
N ALA A 477 72.53 -22.04 6.39
CA ALA A 477 72.86 -22.68 7.67
C ALA A 477 71.97 -23.90 7.99
N LYS A 478 71.78 -24.78 7.00
CA LYS A 478 70.94 -25.98 7.04
C LYS A 478 69.42 -25.76 7.15
N LYS A 479 68.94 -24.52 7.30
CA LYS A 479 67.51 -24.18 7.30
C LYS A 479 67.05 -23.65 5.94
N TRP A 480 65.82 -23.96 5.56
CA TRP A 480 65.20 -23.36 4.38
C TRP A 480 64.66 -21.97 4.72
N GLY A 481 65.01 -20.99 3.90
CA GLY A 481 64.40 -19.66 3.88
C GLY A 481 63.61 -19.44 2.60
N LEU A 482 62.51 -18.71 2.69
CA LEU A 482 61.72 -18.23 1.56
C LEU A 482 61.97 -16.73 1.34
N PHE A 483 61.92 -16.31 0.09
CA PHE A 483 62.02 -14.92 -0.34
C PHE A 483 61.09 -14.68 -1.55
N LEU A 484 60.75 -13.42 -1.84
CA LEU A 484 60.02 -13.07 -3.06
C LEU A 484 61.00 -12.84 -4.20
N SER A 485 60.70 -13.34 -5.40
CA SER A 485 61.60 -13.21 -6.56
C SER A 485 61.89 -11.76 -6.95
N ILE A 486 60.99 -10.83 -6.61
CA ILE A 486 61.19 -9.38 -6.82
C ILE A 486 62.32 -8.79 -5.96
N ASP A 487 62.68 -9.46 -4.87
CA ASP A 487 63.72 -9.01 -3.95
C ASP A 487 65.13 -9.39 -4.45
N VAL A 488 65.24 -10.22 -5.49
CA VAL A 488 66.53 -10.60 -6.10
C VAL A 488 67.01 -9.50 -7.04
N ILE A 489 67.85 -8.60 -6.54
CA ILE A 489 68.50 -7.57 -7.34
C ILE A 489 69.43 -8.24 -8.36
N GLY A 490 69.07 -8.20 -9.65
CA GLY A 490 69.85 -8.80 -10.74
C GLY A 490 69.02 -9.59 -11.76
N THR A 491 67.75 -9.90 -11.45
CA THR A 491 66.79 -10.44 -12.43
C THR A 491 66.08 -9.30 -13.16
N SER A 492 66.82 -8.50 -13.94
CA SER A 492 66.18 -7.85 -15.08
C SER A 492 65.72 -8.97 -16.00
N VAL A 493 64.45 -9.36 -15.91
CA VAL A 493 63.82 -10.21 -16.91
C VAL A 493 64.15 -9.55 -18.25
N PRO A 494 64.90 -10.19 -19.17
CA PRO A 494 65.05 -9.65 -20.51
C PRO A 494 63.62 -9.52 -21.03
N SER A 495 63.19 -8.27 -21.22
CA SER A 495 62.03 -7.94 -22.03
C SER A 495 62.16 -8.80 -23.28
N SER A 496 61.17 -9.65 -23.57
CA SER A 496 61.21 -10.49 -24.76
C SER A 496 61.66 -9.61 -25.93
N PRO A 497 62.75 -9.96 -26.64
CA PRO A 497 63.20 -9.14 -27.74
C PRO A 497 62.08 -9.13 -28.78
N ASP A 498 61.74 -7.93 -29.24
CA ASP A 498 60.86 -7.70 -30.38
C ASP A 498 61.22 -8.66 -31.52
N PHE A 499 60.44 -9.73 -31.65
CA PHE A 499 60.52 -10.60 -32.81
C PHE A 499 59.80 -9.88 -33.94
N ILE A 500 60.56 -9.04 -34.64
CA ILE A 500 60.21 -8.55 -35.98
C ILE A 500 60.16 -9.77 -36.90
N SER A 501 59.00 -10.41 -37.00
CA SER A 501 58.69 -11.30 -38.12
C SER A 501 58.14 -10.48 -39.28
N ARG A 502 59.07 -9.91 -40.04
CA ARG A 502 58.88 -9.73 -41.49
C ARG A 502 59.05 -11.10 -42.14
N SER A 503 57.98 -11.63 -42.70
CA SER A 503 58.05 -12.63 -43.77
C SER A 503 56.76 -12.57 -44.57
N ASP A 504 56.80 -11.76 -45.63
CA ASP A 504 56.07 -12.01 -46.86
C ASP A 504 56.45 -13.41 -47.39
N SER A 505 55.46 -14.25 -47.68
CA SER A 505 55.31 -15.04 -48.91
C SER A 505 54.55 -16.36 -48.68
N ALA A 506 53.37 -16.40 -49.29
CA ALA A 506 52.77 -17.55 -49.97
C ALA A 506 52.50 -18.85 -49.17
N SER A 507 51.29 -18.95 -48.62
CA SER A 507 50.48 -20.17 -48.78
C SER A 507 49.00 -19.84 -48.65
N SER A 508 48.37 -19.65 -49.80
CA SER A 508 46.93 -19.48 -49.97
C SER A 508 46.23 -20.83 -49.80
N ASN A 509 45.54 -21.00 -48.67
CA ASN A 509 44.37 -21.87 -48.60
C ASN A 509 43.13 -20.97 -48.56
N PRO A 510 42.19 -21.09 -49.52
CA PRO A 510 41.08 -20.16 -49.67
C PRO A 510 40.08 -20.37 -48.54
N ALA A 511 39.89 -19.34 -47.72
CA ALA A 511 38.70 -19.23 -46.90
C ALA A 511 37.47 -19.16 -47.82
N PRO A 512 36.34 -19.81 -47.45
CA PRO A 512 35.12 -19.70 -48.23
C PRO A 512 34.70 -18.23 -48.36
N PRO A 513 34.10 -17.84 -49.49
CA PRO A 513 33.69 -16.46 -49.72
C PRO A 513 32.71 -16.06 -48.61
N ILE A 514 33.04 -14.95 -47.93
CA ILE A 514 32.10 -14.25 -47.06
C ILE A 514 31.03 -13.69 -48.00
N GLU A 515 30.00 -14.49 -48.22
CA GLU A 515 28.81 -14.11 -48.96
C GLU A 515 28.15 -12.94 -48.23
N ASN A 516 28.09 -11.80 -48.92
CA ASN A 516 27.11 -10.75 -48.75
C ASN A 516 26.80 -10.33 -47.30
N SER A 517 27.74 -9.61 -46.69
CA SER A 517 27.40 -8.69 -45.61
C SER A 517 26.54 -7.57 -46.18
N ALA A 518 25.23 -7.82 -46.29
CA ALA A 518 24.24 -6.77 -46.47
C ALA A 518 24.57 -5.69 -45.44
N SER A 519 24.79 -4.45 -45.89
CA SER A 519 25.08 -3.32 -45.02
C SER A 519 23.88 -3.13 -44.08
N VAL A 520 23.97 -3.70 -42.88
CA VAL A 520 22.95 -3.56 -41.85
C VAL A 520 22.91 -2.08 -41.47
N ASP A 521 21.76 -1.45 -41.66
CA ASP A 521 21.59 -0.05 -41.30
C ASP A 521 21.55 0.08 -39.77
N ILE A 522 22.70 0.44 -39.19
CA ILE A 522 22.87 0.65 -37.75
C ILE A 522 21.88 1.69 -37.20
N ARG A 523 21.39 2.62 -38.06
CA ARG A 523 20.41 3.65 -37.66
C ARG A 523 19.05 3.06 -37.28
N LEU A 524 18.76 1.82 -37.68
CA LEU A 524 17.51 1.13 -37.33
C LEU A 524 17.62 0.31 -36.03
N PHE A 525 18.82 0.14 -35.47
CA PHE A 525 19.04 -0.71 -34.29
C PHE A 525 18.13 -0.33 -33.12
N GLU A 526 18.06 0.95 -32.79
CA GLU A 526 17.27 1.44 -31.65
C GLU A 526 15.78 1.12 -31.78
N ARG A 527 15.22 1.30 -32.98
CA ARG A 527 13.81 1.00 -33.28
C ARG A 527 13.54 -0.51 -33.23
N ASP A 528 14.41 -1.30 -33.84
CA ASP A 528 14.28 -2.75 -33.86
C ASP A 528 14.45 -3.33 -32.46
N PHE A 529 15.37 -2.78 -31.66
CA PHE A 529 15.59 -3.12 -30.25
C PHE A 529 14.37 -2.81 -29.39
N ASP A 530 13.81 -1.59 -29.49
CA ASP A 530 12.58 -1.20 -28.78
C ASP A 530 11.41 -2.14 -29.10
N THR A 531 11.29 -2.53 -30.38
CA THR A 531 10.24 -3.45 -30.85
C THR A 531 10.43 -4.85 -30.26
N ALA A 532 11.64 -5.42 -30.36
CA ALA A 532 11.96 -6.73 -29.80
C ALA A 532 11.79 -6.76 -28.28
N PHE A 533 12.24 -5.71 -27.58
CA PHE A 533 12.09 -5.57 -26.14
C PHE A 533 10.62 -5.57 -25.73
N SER A 534 9.77 -4.74 -26.36
CA SER A 534 8.33 -4.68 -26.05
C SER A 534 7.61 -6.00 -26.31
N LEU A 535 8.01 -6.74 -27.35
CA LEU A 535 7.46 -8.08 -27.62
C LEU A 535 7.83 -9.11 -26.54
N LEU A 536 9.06 -9.05 -26.02
CA LEU A 536 9.53 -9.97 -24.98
C LEU A 536 8.97 -9.62 -23.58
N ASP A 537 8.89 -8.33 -23.26
CA ASP A 537 8.28 -7.81 -22.03
C ASP A 537 6.83 -8.30 -21.88
N GLY A 538 6.06 -8.24 -22.98
CA GLY A 538 4.68 -8.74 -23.01
C GLY A 538 4.54 -10.27 -22.89
N LYS A 539 5.55 -11.04 -23.32
CA LYS A 539 5.50 -12.52 -23.31
C LYS A 539 5.87 -13.13 -21.96
N LEU A 540 6.87 -12.56 -21.28
CA LEU A 540 7.38 -13.11 -20.03
C LEU A 540 6.64 -12.59 -18.79
N GLY A 541 5.83 -11.53 -18.93
CA GLY A 541 5.12 -10.89 -17.81
C GLY A 541 6.05 -10.19 -16.81
N LEU A 542 7.36 -10.16 -17.10
CA LEU A 542 8.38 -9.47 -16.33
C LEU A 542 8.35 -7.99 -16.70
N ARG A 543 7.44 -7.24 -16.08
CA ARG A 543 7.21 -5.81 -16.37
C ARG A 543 8.53 -5.04 -16.46
N HIS A 544 8.86 -4.60 -17.67
CA HIS A 544 10.04 -3.80 -18.04
C HIS A 544 11.38 -4.55 -18.06
N TYR A 545 11.40 -5.87 -18.20
CA TYR A 545 12.63 -6.66 -18.33
C TYR A 545 12.63 -7.56 -19.57
N ALA A 546 13.80 -7.72 -20.19
CA ALA A 546 14.05 -8.73 -21.23
C ALA A 546 15.42 -9.40 -21.02
N SER A 547 15.48 -10.71 -21.28
CA SER A 547 16.73 -11.49 -21.22
C SER A 547 17.57 -11.30 -22.47
N LEU A 548 18.89 -11.18 -22.32
CA LEU A 548 19.84 -11.16 -23.44
C LEU A 548 19.86 -12.49 -24.21
N VAL A 549 19.48 -13.59 -23.57
CA VAL A 549 19.31 -14.90 -24.22
C VAL A 549 18.20 -14.84 -25.26
N ASP A 550 17.13 -14.10 -24.98
CA ASP A 550 15.98 -13.97 -25.89
C ASP A 550 16.15 -12.81 -26.89
N LEU A 551 16.77 -11.71 -26.45
CA LEU A 551 16.98 -10.52 -27.29
C LEU A 551 17.96 -10.78 -28.44
N ARG A 552 19.04 -11.54 -28.22
CA ARG A 552 20.05 -11.81 -29.26
C ARG A 552 19.46 -12.58 -30.47
N PRO A 553 18.73 -13.69 -30.29
CA PRO A 553 18.05 -14.37 -31.39
C PRO A 553 17.00 -13.49 -32.09
N ALA A 554 16.27 -12.65 -31.32
CA ALA A 554 15.27 -11.74 -31.88
C ALA A 554 15.89 -10.66 -32.79
N LEU A 555 17.17 -10.34 -32.58
CA LEU A 555 17.93 -9.32 -33.30
C LEU A 555 19.11 -9.92 -34.09
N LYS A 556 18.96 -11.15 -34.59
CA LYS A 556 20.01 -11.91 -35.30
C LYS A 556 20.56 -11.21 -36.56
N GLN A 557 19.87 -10.21 -37.08
CA GLN A 557 20.35 -9.38 -38.20
C GLN A 557 21.53 -8.50 -37.81
N TYR A 558 21.73 -8.23 -36.51
CA TYR A 558 22.86 -7.43 -36.02
C TYR A 558 23.99 -8.36 -35.55
N PRO A 559 25.22 -8.22 -36.10
CA PRO A 559 26.38 -8.97 -35.60
C PRO A 559 26.61 -8.71 -34.11
N ARG A 560 27.08 -9.74 -33.37
CA ARG A 560 27.30 -9.67 -31.91
C ARG A 560 28.03 -8.40 -31.47
N ALA A 561 29.13 -8.06 -32.15
CA ALA A 561 29.93 -6.89 -31.79
C ALA A 561 29.13 -5.58 -31.91
N VAL A 562 28.29 -5.46 -32.94
CA VAL A 562 27.42 -4.29 -33.16
C VAL A 562 26.32 -4.24 -32.12
N PHE A 563 25.66 -5.38 -31.87
CA PHE A 563 24.62 -5.50 -30.85
C PHE A 563 25.13 -5.10 -29.45
N ASP A 564 26.29 -5.62 -29.05
CA ASP A 564 26.88 -5.34 -27.73
C ASP A 564 27.26 -3.85 -27.62
N GLN A 565 27.81 -3.24 -28.67
CA GLN A 565 28.16 -1.82 -28.70
C GLN A 565 26.93 -0.91 -28.63
N GLU A 566 25.87 -1.21 -29.37
CA GLU A 566 24.67 -0.36 -29.40
C GLU A 566 23.84 -0.46 -28.12
N ILE A 567 23.78 -1.63 -27.46
CA ILE A 567 23.18 -1.74 -26.12
C ILE A 567 23.92 -0.88 -25.10
N LEU A 568 25.26 -0.84 -25.16
CA LEU A 568 26.03 0.04 -24.27
C LEU A 568 25.73 1.52 -24.51
N LYS A 569 25.48 1.94 -25.76
CA LYS A 569 25.01 3.31 -26.06
C LYS A 569 23.61 3.58 -25.49
N LEU A 570 22.69 2.63 -25.62
CA LEU A 570 21.34 2.73 -25.02
C LEU A 570 21.37 2.79 -23.49
N ARG A 571 22.36 2.14 -22.86
CA ARG A 571 22.63 2.27 -21.42
C ARG A 571 23.17 3.65 -21.08
N GLN A 572 24.14 4.15 -21.86
CA GLN A 572 24.75 5.47 -21.65
C GLN A 572 23.73 6.61 -21.82
N SER A 573 22.76 6.48 -22.73
CA SER A 573 21.67 7.44 -22.91
C SER A 573 20.60 7.38 -21.80
N GLY A 574 20.69 6.42 -20.88
CA GLY A 574 19.76 6.26 -19.77
C GLY A 574 18.42 5.61 -20.12
N ARG A 575 18.16 5.26 -21.39
CA ARG A 575 16.91 4.60 -21.80
C ARG A 575 16.76 3.19 -21.22
N TYR A 576 17.89 2.51 -21.03
CA TYR A 576 17.94 1.14 -20.52
C TYR A 576 18.99 1.00 -19.40
N SER A 577 18.80 0.05 -18.49
CA SER A 577 19.81 -0.41 -17.54
C SER A 577 20.11 -1.89 -17.73
N LEU A 578 21.36 -2.28 -17.46
CA LEU A 578 21.77 -3.68 -17.46
C LEU A 578 21.76 -4.18 -16.01
N SER A 579 21.02 -5.25 -15.76
CA SER A 579 20.90 -5.86 -14.44
C SER A 579 21.55 -7.24 -14.44
N LEU A 580 22.13 -7.57 -13.30
CA LEU A 580 22.50 -8.95 -13.00
C LEU A 580 21.20 -9.78 -12.94
N MET A 581 21.26 -11.04 -13.35
CA MET A 581 20.20 -11.96 -12.99
C MET A 581 20.33 -12.27 -11.50
N GLU A 582 19.74 -11.41 -10.66
CA GLU A 582 19.76 -11.60 -9.21
C GLU A 582 19.05 -12.91 -8.85
N GLY A 583 19.72 -13.75 -8.06
CA GLY A 583 19.10 -14.93 -7.44
C GLY A 583 19.33 -16.29 -8.12
N ARG A 584 20.15 -16.40 -9.18
CA ARG A 584 20.57 -17.71 -9.73
C ARG A 584 22.05 -17.99 -9.56
N PHE A 585 22.37 -19.19 -9.07
CA PHE A 585 23.75 -19.66 -8.90
C PHE A 585 24.26 -20.25 -10.22
N GLY A 586 25.18 -19.53 -10.88
CA GLY A 586 25.86 -19.98 -12.10
C GLY A 586 25.08 -19.69 -13.39
N LEU A 587 25.77 -19.15 -14.40
CA LEU A 587 25.24 -18.99 -15.75
C LEU A 587 25.41 -20.31 -16.52
N THR A 588 24.34 -20.78 -17.15
CA THR A 588 24.38 -21.84 -18.17
C THR A 588 25.31 -21.42 -19.32
N ASP A 589 25.79 -22.36 -20.13
CA ASP A 589 26.68 -22.03 -21.25
C ASP A 589 25.98 -21.12 -22.29
N GLU A 590 24.67 -21.28 -22.46
CA GLU A 590 23.85 -20.41 -23.30
C GLU A 590 23.76 -18.99 -22.73
N GLU A 591 23.50 -18.85 -21.43
CA GLU A 591 23.50 -17.55 -20.76
C GLU A 591 24.88 -16.90 -20.77
N ARG A 592 25.97 -17.68 -20.61
CA ARG A 592 27.35 -17.18 -20.69
C ARG A 592 27.69 -16.72 -22.10
N ALA A 593 27.18 -17.42 -23.12
CA ALA A 593 27.34 -17.02 -24.51
C ALA A 593 26.55 -15.73 -24.83
N ALA A 594 25.39 -15.53 -24.20
CA ALA A 594 24.52 -14.37 -24.40
C ALA A 594 24.88 -13.14 -23.54
N ALA A 595 25.55 -13.33 -22.40
CA ALA A 595 25.85 -12.27 -21.46
C ALA A 595 26.70 -11.15 -22.08
N LEU A 596 26.45 -9.92 -21.61
CA LEU A 596 27.24 -8.75 -21.93
C LEU A 596 28.14 -8.41 -20.73
N VAL A 597 29.46 -8.46 -20.92
CA VAL A 597 30.42 -8.25 -19.84
C VAL A 597 30.74 -6.76 -19.73
N VAL A 598 30.38 -6.15 -18.61
CA VAL A 598 30.72 -4.75 -18.27
C VAL A 598 31.48 -4.78 -16.97
N ASP A 599 32.66 -4.16 -16.92
CA ASP A 599 33.51 -4.11 -15.72
C ASP A 599 33.78 -5.50 -15.12
N HIS A 600 34.00 -6.51 -15.98
CA HIS A 600 34.19 -7.92 -15.62
C HIS A 600 32.97 -8.62 -15.01
N ILE A 601 31.81 -7.98 -15.03
CA ILE A 601 30.55 -8.51 -14.51
C ILE A 601 29.64 -8.89 -15.69
N PRO A 602 29.18 -10.15 -15.80
CA PRO A 602 28.27 -10.57 -16.85
C PRO A 602 26.84 -10.10 -16.54
N HIS A 603 26.30 -9.22 -17.36
CA HIS A 603 24.90 -8.81 -17.31
C HIS A 603 24.08 -9.69 -18.24
N LEU A 604 22.89 -10.12 -17.79
CA LEU A 604 22.00 -10.99 -18.54
C LEU A 604 20.62 -10.35 -18.80
N LEU A 605 20.21 -9.39 -17.99
CA LEU A 605 18.91 -8.74 -18.11
C LEU A 605 19.09 -7.29 -18.57
N VAL A 606 18.21 -6.86 -19.48
CA VAL A 606 18.04 -5.47 -19.87
C VAL A 606 16.72 -4.98 -19.26
N GLN A 607 16.75 -3.84 -18.60
CA GLN A 607 15.58 -3.19 -18.00
C GLN A 607 15.32 -1.86 -18.69
N LYS A 608 14.07 -1.58 -19.08
CA LYS A 608 13.68 -0.28 -19.62
C LYS A 608 13.44 0.69 -18.48
N LYS A 609 14.07 1.88 -18.50
CA LYS A 609 13.79 2.91 -17.50
C LYS A 609 12.51 3.64 -17.87
N SER A 610 11.55 3.67 -16.95
CA SER A 610 10.37 4.52 -17.07
C SER A 610 10.82 5.97 -16.85
N HIS A 611 10.79 6.76 -17.92
CA HIS A 611 10.99 8.20 -17.85
C HIS A 611 9.73 8.93 -17.37
#